data_AF-A0A0K2RAH5-F1
#
_entry.id   AF-A0A0K2RAH5-F1
#
_cell.length_a   1.000
_cell.length_b   1.000
_cell.length_c   1.000
_cell.angle_alpha   90.00
_cell.angle_beta   90.00
_cell.angle_gamma   90.00
#
_symmetry.space_group_name_H-M   'P 1'
#
loop_
_entity.id
_entity.type
_entity.pdbx_description
1 polymer ?
#
loop_
_entity_poly.entity_id
_entity_poly.type
_entity_poly.pdbx_seq_one_letter_code
_entity_poly.pdbx_strand_id
1 'polypeptide(L)'
;MTIVETALPQFETKDSGKRDTYASGMNREPGTGRPRFDLLVPENVPFDQQLLTRCAALMERGARKYAERNWEKADSLEELERMKASAFRHFMQWFAGEADEDHAAAVFFNLLAAETTAYKIAQVPRTRT
;
A
#
# COMPACT_ATOMS: atom_id res chain seq x y z
N MET A 1 -24.48 -10.35 37.28
CA MET A 1 -24.39 -9.55 36.04
C MET A 1 -23.23 -8.57 36.26
N THR A 2 -22.05 -8.94 35.79
CA THR A 2 -20.82 -8.16 36.04
C THR A 2 -20.72 -7.12 34.93
N ILE A 3 -20.86 -5.84 35.28
CA ILE A 3 -20.61 -4.74 34.34
C ILE A 3 -19.10 -4.73 34.11
N VAL A 4 -18.69 -5.07 32.89
CA VAL A 4 -17.31 -4.90 32.47
C VAL A 4 -17.17 -3.43 32.12
N GLU A 5 -16.43 -2.69 32.95
CA GLU A 5 -16.07 -1.30 32.69
C GLU A 5 -15.09 -1.28 31.51
N THR A 6 -15.56 -0.89 30.34
CA THR A 6 -14.74 -0.75 29.14
C THR A 6 -13.84 0.47 29.32
N ALA A 7 -12.60 0.25 29.75
CA ALA A 7 -11.58 1.29 29.74
C ALA A 7 -11.42 1.86 28.33
N LEU A 8 -11.44 3.18 28.20
CA LEU A 8 -11.22 3.85 26.92
C LEU A 8 -9.82 3.48 26.38
N PRO A 9 -9.68 3.26 25.07
CA PRO A 9 -8.37 2.98 24.50
C PRO A 9 -7.42 4.14 24.75
N GLN A 10 -6.20 3.83 25.21
CA GLN A 10 -5.17 4.81 25.49
C GLN A 10 -4.52 5.26 24.17
N PHE A 11 -5.01 6.36 23.60
CA PHE A 11 -4.42 6.97 22.42
C PHE A 11 -3.48 8.11 22.81
N GLU A 12 -2.28 8.12 22.23
CA GLU A 12 -1.35 9.25 22.33
C GLU A 12 -1.61 10.20 21.16
N THR A 13 -1.86 11.48 21.47
CA THR A 13 -1.88 12.53 20.45
C THR A 13 -0.45 13.00 20.21
N LYS A 14 0.11 12.70 19.05
CA LYS A 14 1.42 13.22 18.65
C LYS A 14 1.30 14.73 18.45
N ASP A 15 2.23 15.48 19.04
CA ASP A 15 2.24 16.95 19.01
C ASP A 15 3.64 17.49 18.69
N SER A 16 3.78 18.17 17.56
CA SER A 16 5.03 18.87 17.19
C SER A 16 5.20 20.25 17.84
N GLY A 17 4.18 20.76 18.54
CA GLY A 17 4.14 22.11 19.11
C GLY A 17 3.88 23.24 18.11
N LYS A 18 3.76 22.93 16.80
CA LYS A 18 3.47 23.92 15.75
C LYS A 18 1.98 23.95 15.41
N ARG A 19 1.44 25.10 14.98
CA ARG A 19 0.03 25.28 14.62
C ARG A 19 -0.16 26.17 13.39
N ASP A 20 -1.06 25.75 12.52
CA ASP A 20 -1.76 26.59 11.56
C ASP A 20 -3.07 27.07 12.19
N THR A 21 -3.32 28.37 12.18
CA THR A 21 -4.53 28.99 12.73
C THR A 21 -5.43 29.45 11.59
N TYR A 22 -6.71 29.08 11.68
CA TYR A 22 -7.72 29.43 10.69
C TYR A 22 -8.64 30.53 11.23
N ALA A 23 -9.29 31.29 10.34
CA ALA A 23 -10.18 32.39 10.71
C ALA A 23 -11.37 31.94 11.60
N SER A 24 -11.76 30.67 11.53
CA SER A 24 -12.77 30.06 12.40
C SER A 24 -12.32 29.85 13.85
N GLY A 25 -11.05 30.10 14.16
CA GLY A 25 -10.43 29.77 15.44
C GLY A 25 -9.90 28.33 15.52
N MET A 26 -10.02 27.53 14.47
CA MET A 26 -9.42 26.19 14.42
C MET A 26 -7.89 26.29 14.44
N ASN A 27 -7.24 25.47 15.28
CA ASN A 27 -5.80 25.26 15.27
C ASN A 27 -5.52 23.83 14.85
N ARG A 28 -4.60 23.63 13.91
CA ARG A 28 -4.19 22.29 13.45
C ARG A 28 -2.68 22.22 13.31
N GLU A 29 -2.10 21.04 13.52
CA GLU A 29 -0.70 20.85 13.18
C GLU A 29 -0.43 21.09 11.69
N PRO A 30 0.70 21.71 11.33
CA PRO A 30 1.10 21.89 9.95
C PRO A 30 1.15 20.56 9.18
N GLY A 31 0.61 20.57 7.96
CA GLY A 31 0.58 19.40 7.09
C GLY A 31 1.94 19.02 6.47
N THR A 32 2.99 19.80 6.72
CA THR A 32 4.32 19.61 6.13
C THR A 32 5.03 18.36 6.65
N GLY A 33 5.74 17.64 5.77
CA GLY A 33 6.56 16.47 6.15
C GLY A 33 5.78 15.17 6.38
N ARG A 34 4.52 15.09 5.93
CA ARG A 34 3.66 13.92 6.08
C ARG A 34 3.31 13.32 4.70
N PRO A 35 3.22 11.99 4.55
CA PRO A 35 2.71 11.38 3.33
C PRO A 35 1.31 11.90 2.99
N ARG A 36 1.09 12.27 1.72
CA ARG A 36 -0.17 12.81 1.20
C ARG A 36 -0.84 11.79 0.28
N PHE A 37 -1.43 10.76 0.89
CA PHE A 37 -2.12 9.69 0.15
C PHE A 37 -3.29 10.23 -0.69
N ASP A 38 -3.91 11.32 -0.26
CA ASP A 38 -4.97 12.02 -0.98
C ASP A 38 -4.49 12.53 -2.36
N LEU A 39 -3.22 12.90 -2.51
CA LEU A 39 -2.66 13.36 -3.79
C LEU A 39 -2.39 12.22 -4.79
N LEU A 40 -2.54 10.96 -4.37
CA LEU A 40 -2.46 9.82 -5.28
C LEU A 40 -3.80 9.59 -6.02
N VAL A 41 -4.87 10.27 -5.60
CA VAL A 41 -6.19 10.18 -6.23
C VAL A 41 -6.39 11.37 -7.17
N PRO A 42 -6.39 11.14 -8.50
CA PRO A 42 -6.60 12.22 -9.46
C PRO A 42 -8.05 12.72 -9.44
N GLU A 43 -8.24 14.03 -9.32
CA GLU A 43 -9.58 14.67 -9.19
C GLU A 43 -10.43 14.57 -10.47
N ASN A 44 -9.79 14.58 -11.64
CA ASN A 44 -10.46 14.66 -12.95
C ASN A 44 -10.42 13.33 -13.72
N VAL A 45 -10.24 12.21 -13.03
CA VAL A 45 -10.26 10.87 -13.62
C VAL A 45 -11.42 10.08 -13.01
N PRO A 46 -12.32 9.50 -13.83
CA PRO A 46 -13.42 8.67 -13.34
C PRO A 46 -12.93 7.56 -12.40
N PHE A 47 -13.72 7.24 -11.37
CA PHE A 47 -13.33 6.32 -10.29
C PHE A 47 -12.75 5.00 -10.80
N ASP A 48 -13.38 4.37 -11.79
CA ASP A 48 -12.99 3.11 -12.41
C ASP A 48 -11.73 3.20 -13.30
N GLN A 49 -11.36 4.41 -13.73
CA GLN A 49 -10.16 4.67 -14.53
C GLN A 49 -8.93 5.02 -13.67
N GLN A 50 -9.12 5.33 -12.39
CA GLN A 50 -8.04 5.65 -11.46
C GLN A 50 -7.14 4.42 -11.25
N LEU A 51 -5.82 4.61 -11.32
CA LEU A 51 -4.86 3.51 -11.14
C LEU A 51 -5.04 2.82 -9.78
N LEU A 52 -5.28 3.58 -8.69
CA LEU A 52 -5.48 2.99 -7.37
C LEU A 52 -6.76 2.13 -7.29
N THR A 53 -7.85 2.55 -7.92
CA THR A 53 -9.08 1.74 -8.02
C THR A 53 -8.85 0.47 -8.83
N ARG A 54 -8.14 0.57 -9.95
CA ARG A 54 -7.75 -0.56 -10.79
C ARG A 54 -6.86 -1.57 -10.04
N CYS A 55 -5.89 -1.07 -9.25
CA CYS A 55 -5.12 -1.88 -8.32
C CYS A 55 -6.02 -2.57 -7.28
N ALA A 56 -6.96 -1.85 -6.67
CA ALA A 56 -7.90 -2.44 -5.71
C ALA A 56 -8.77 -3.54 -6.36
N ALA A 57 -9.21 -3.36 -7.60
CA ALA A 57 -9.93 -4.38 -8.35
C ALA A 57 -9.04 -5.61 -8.66
N LEU A 58 -7.74 -5.41 -8.95
CA LEU A 58 -6.79 -6.52 -9.08
C LEU A 58 -6.63 -7.29 -7.76
N MET A 59 -6.52 -6.58 -6.64
CA MET A 59 -6.43 -7.17 -5.30
C MET A 59 -7.68 -7.99 -4.96
N GLU A 60 -8.86 -7.50 -5.32
CA GLU A 60 -10.14 -8.20 -5.14
C GLU A 60 -10.16 -9.53 -5.93
N ARG A 61 -9.82 -9.51 -7.22
CA ARG A 61 -9.70 -10.73 -8.05
C ARG A 61 -8.66 -11.70 -7.48
N GLY A 62 -7.54 -11.18 -7.02
CA GLY A 62 -6.47 -11.95 -6.37
C GLY A 62 -6.93 -12.62 -5.08
N ALA A 63 -7.66 -11.90 -4.22
CA ALA A 63 -8.20 -12.41 -2.97
C ALA A 63 -9.22 -13.54 -3.20
N ARG A 64 -10.12 -13.40 -4.18
CA ARG A 64 -11.04 -14.48 -4.55
C ARG A 64 -10.31 -15.72 -5.06
N LYS A 65 -9.23 -15.54 -5.82
CA LYS A 65 -8.50 -16.65 -6.47
C LYS A 65 -7.53 -17.35 -5.53
N TYR A 66 -6.86 -16.62 -4.64
CA TYR A 66 -5.74 -17.10 -3.83
C TYR A 66 -5.95 -16.98 -2.32
N ALA A 67 -7.14 -16.57 -1.88
CA ALA A 67 -7.47 -16.09 -0.54
C ALA A 67 -6.90 -14.70 -0.19
N GLU A 68 -7.54 -14.04 0.76
CA GLU A 68 -7.12 -12.73 1.27
C GLU A 68 -5.67 -12.76 1.75
N ARG A 69 -4.94 -11.67 1.50
CA ARG A 69 -3.54 -11.46 1.95
C ARG A 69 -2.55 -12.55 1.55
N ASN A 70 -2.86 -13.41 0.56
CA ASN A 70 -1.97 -14.49 0.15
C ASN A 70 -0.57 -14.01 -0.30
N TRP A 71 -0.51 -12.86 -0.95
CA TRP A 71 0.74 -12.25 -1.44
C TRP A 71 1.73 -11.91 -0.31
N GLU A 72 1.25 -11.71 0.93
CA GLU A 72 2.09 -11.36 2.08
C GLU A 72 2.86 -12.57 2.67
N LYS A 73 2.51 -13.79 2.22
CA LYS A 73 3.19 -15.00 2.65
C LYS A 73 4.63 -15.07 2.14
N ALA A 74 4.92 -14.45 0.99
CA ALA A 74 6.25 -14.46 0.38
C ALA A 74 7.35 -13.96 1.33
N ASP A 75 8.44 -14.70 1.45
CA ASP A 75 9.53 -14.42 2.39
C ASP A 75 10.91 -14.84 1.88
N SER A 76 11.01 -15.30 0.63
CA SER A 76 12.24 -15.81 0.05
C SER A 76 12.81 -14.92 -1.07
N LEU A 77 14.11 -15.04 -1.32
CA LEU A 77 14.77 -14.38 -2.45
C LEU A 77 14.20 -14.82 -3.81
N GLU A 78 13.81 -16.09 -3.94
CA GLU A 78 13.21 -16.60 -5.17
C GLU A 78 11.88 -15.89 -5.49
N GLU A 79 11.01 -15.74 -4.50
CA GLU A 79 9.74 -15.02 -4.65
C GLU A 79 9.97 -13.54 -4.97
N LEU A 80 10.92 -12.90 -4.31
CA LEU A 80 11.32 -11.52 -4.60
C LEU A 80 11.75 -11.35 -6.06
N GLU A 81 12.66 -12.19 -6.56
CA GLU A 81 13.13 -12.11 -7.94
C GLU A 81 12.01 -12.40 -8.95
N ARG A 82 11.10 -13.32 -8.62
CA ARG A 82 9.93 -13.62 -9.45
C ARG A 82 8.92 -12.45 -9.51
N MET A 83 8.75 -11.71 -8.42
CA MET A 83 7.95 -10.48 -8.39
C MET A 83 8.61 -9.39 -9.26
N LYS A 84 9.93 -9.18 -9.16
CA LYS A 84 10.66 -8.23 -10.00
C LYS A 84 10.56 -8.57 -11.49
N ALA A 85 10.79 -9.84 -11.84
CA ALA A 85 10.65 -10.31 -13.22
C ALA A 85 9.22 -10.11 -13.75
N SER A 86 8.20 -10.33 -12.90
CA SER A 86 6.80 -10.12 -13.28
C SER A 86 6.45 -8.63 -13.43
N ALA A 87 6.94 -7.77 -12.53
CA ALA A 87 6.81 -6.32 -12.68
C ALA A 87 7.40 -5.84 -14.01
N PHE A 88 8.61 -6.31 -14.36
CA PHE A 88 9.25 -5.94 -15.61
C PHE A 88 8.48 -6.43 -16.84
N ARG A 89 7.97 -7.66 -16.83
CA ARG A 89 7.14 -8.19 -17.91
C ARG A 89 5.87 -7.36 -18.11
N HIS A 90 5.12 -7.09 -17.04
CA HIS A 90 3.90 -6.27 -17.13
C HIS A 90 4.22 -4.84 -17.54
N PHE A 91 5.36 -4.29 -17.13
CA PHE A 91 5.80 -2.98 -17.60
C PHE A 91 6.03 -2.98 -19.11
N MET A 92 6.70 -4.00 -19.65
CA MET A 92 6.93 -4.10 -21.10
C MET A 92 5.62 -4.30 -21.88
N GLN A 93 4.68 -5.10 -21.36
CA GLN A 93 3.37 -5.28 -21.98
C GLN A 93 2.55 -3.97 -21.97
N TRP A 94 2.52 -3.27 -20.83
CA TRP A 94 1.91 -1.95 -20.74
C TRP A 94 2.56 -0.94 -21.70
N PHE A 95 3.89 -0.93 -21.77
CA PHE A 95 4.65 -0.05 -22.66
C PHE A 95 4.38 -0.33 -24.14
N ALA A 96 4.15 -1.60 -24.51
CA ALA A 96 3.79 -2.02 -25.85
C ALA A 96 2.30 -1.78 -26.20
N GLY A 97 1.47 -1.37 -25.23
CA GLY A 97 0.04 -1.13 -25.44
C GLY A 97 -0.83 -2.39 -25.39
N GLU A 98 -0.33 -3.49 -24.83
CA GLU A 98 -1.13 -4.70 -24.59
C GLU A 98 -2.24 -4.43 -23.56
N ALA A 99 -3.39 -5.08 -23.73
CA ALA A 99 -4.62 -4.80 -22.96
C ALA A 99 -5.43 -6.06 -22.60
N ASP A 100 -4.83 -7.24 -22.68
CA ASP A 100 -5.45 -8.50 -22.24
C ASP A 100 -5.56 -8.58 -20.70
N GLU A 101 -4.69 -7.86 -19.98
CA GLU A 101 -4.81 -7.61 -18.55
C GLU A 101 -4.61 -6.12 -18.22
N ASP A 102 -4.95 -5.75 -16.98
CA ASP A 102 -4.56 -4.45 -16.44
C ASP A 102 -3.08 -4.46 -16.03
N HIS A 103 -2.21 -4.32 -17.02
CA HIS A 103 -0.76 -4.42 -16.82
C HIS A 103 -0.19 -3.32 -15.92
N ALA A 104 -0.74 -2.09 -15.98
CA ALA A 104 -0.29 -1.01 -15.11
C ALA A 104 -0.57 -1.34 -13.63
N ALA A 105 -1.76 -1.85 -13.33
CA ALA A 105 -2.09 -2.32 -11.98
C ALA A 105 -1.22 -3.51 -11.55
N ALA A 106 -0.92 -4.43 -12.48
CA ALA A 106 -0.06 -5.57 -12.21
C ALA A 106 1.39 -5.16 -11.89
N VAL A 107 1.93 -4.13 -12.55
CA VAL A 107 3.24 -3.54 -12.20
C VAL A 107 3.21 -3.06 -10.75
N PHE A 108 2.21 -2.25 -10.39
CA PHE A 108 2.10 -1.68 -9.05
C PHE A 108 1.98 -2.76 -7.97
N PHE A 109 1.16 -3.79 -8.21
CA PHE A 109 1.04 -4.93 -7.30
C PHE A 109 2.39 -5.64 -7.08
N ASN A 110 3.13 -5.94 -8.16
CA ASN A 110 4.40 -6.65 -8.03
C ASN A 110 5.46 -5.81 -7.32
N LEU A 111 5.48 -4.48 -7.50
CA LEU A 111 6.36 -3.59 -6.73
C LEU A 111 6.00 -3.59 -5.24
N LEU A 112 4.71 -3.48 -4.90
CA LEU A 112 4.24 -3.55 -3.51
C LEU A 112 4.66 -4.87 -2.84
N ALA A 113 4.44 -5.99 -3.52
CA ALA A 113 4.78 -7.31 -3.01
C ALA A 113 6.30 -7.50 -2.89
N ALA A 114 7.08 -7.03 -3.86
CA ALA A 114 8.53 -7.11 -3.85
C ALA A 114 9.16 -6.32 -2.69
N GLU A 115 8.76 -5.06 -2.49
CA GLU A 115 9.28 -4.24 -1.38
C GLU A 115 8.93 -4.83 -0.01
N THR A 116 7.71 -5.36 0.13
CA THR A 116 7.29 -6.05 1.36
C THR A 116 8.14 -7.31 1.62
N THR A 117 8.37 -8.10 0.58
CA THR A 117 9.18 -9.33 0.67
C THR A 117 10.64 -9.01 0.98
N ALA A 118 11.21 -7.99 0.33
CA ALA A 118 12.57 -7.52 0.58
C ALA A 118 12.74 -7.05 2.04
N TYR A 119 11.76 -6.32 2.57
CA TYR A 119 11.73 -5.95 3.99
C TYR A 119 11.76 -7.19 4.90
N LYS A 120 10.89 -8.19 4.66
CA LYS A 120 10.86 -9.43 5.45
C LYS A 120 12.19 -10.16 5.44
N ILE A 121 12.82 -10.31 4.27
CA ILE A 121 14.14 -10.95 4.11
C ILE A 121 15.21 -10.21 4.92
N ALA A 122 15.20 -8.87 4.90
CA ALA A 122 16.17 -8.06 5.63
C ALA A 122 16.02 -8.18 7.16
N GLN A 123 14.83 -8.52 7.67
CA GLN A 123 14.60 -8.74 9.10
C GLN A 123 15.03 -10.12 9.61
N VAL A 124 15.33 -11.09 8.72
CA VAL A 124 15.78 -12.42 9.14
C VAL A 124 17.22 -12.34 9.65
N PRO A 125 17.50 -12.70 10.91
CA PRO A 125 18.86 -12.70 11.44
C PRO A 125 19.73 -13.66 10.63
N ARG A 126 20.78 -13.14 9.98
CA ARG A 126 21.79 -14.00 9.35
C ARG A 126 22.64 -14.63 10.45
N THR A 127 22.29 -15.84 10.87
CA THR A 127 23.23 -16.69 11.61
C THR A 127 24.43 -16.96 10.70
N ARG A 128 25.58 -16.34 11.01
CA ARG A 128 26.86 -16.71 10.40
C ARG A 128 27.20 -18.11 10.92
N THR A 129 27.08 -19.12 10.06
CA THR A 129 27.81 -20.40 10.20
C THR A 129 29.21 -20.26 9.65
#